data_AF-A0A7S0XPK0-F1
#
_entry.id   AF-A0A7S0XPK0-F1
#
_cell.length_a   1.000
_cell.length_b   1.000
_cell.length_c   1.000
_cell.angle_alpha   90.00
_cell.angle_beta   90.00
_cell.angle_gamma   90.00
#
_symmetry.space_group_name_H-M   'P 1'
#
loop_
_entity.id
_entity.type
_entity.pdbx_description
1 polymer ?
#
loop_
_entity_poly.entity_id
_entity_poly.type
_entity_poly.pdbx_seq_one_letter_code
_entity_poly.pdbx_strand_id
1 'polypeptide(L)'
;FYENYETKVNLGNGKKEESSYSEKKEFDEKFKIKKCTNEFNRFVKALALISGKNIEIFNSDFGFFGIFQKKNLFLTPTKNCLVCLSDQIPLIIPYAFIEIVYFERLSPLVKNFDLVFVFKNFLEKKTKKKEKWIRISSVYHKSLSLINFFIKKFIIECFEGNLNLNWKFFLEEIQKEETFYEKPKNWKILLTNKEDYMSENSSIFDRTFKLE
;
A
#
# COMPACT_ATOMS: atom_id res chain seq x y z
N PHE A 1 -31.09 -9.40 43.72
CA PHE A 1 -30.23 -9.02 44.85
C PHE A 1 -29.02 -8.28 44.28
N TYR A 2 -28.94 -6.96 44.22
CA TYR A 2 -29.57 -5.89 45.01
C TYR A 2 -29.85 -4.69 44.08
N GLU A 3 -31.00 -4.04 44.29
CA GLU A 3 -31.26 -2.66 43.90
C GLU A 3 -30.33 -1.73 44.70
N ASN A 4 -29.83 -0.67 44.07
CA ASN A 4 -29.30 0.49 44.79
C ASN A 4 -30.08 1.73 44.37
N TYR A 5 -30.75 2.31 45.37
CA TYR A 5 -31.51 3.54 45.32
C TYR A 5 -30.57 4.76 45.25
N GLU A 6 -30.98 5.68 44.38
CA GLU A 6 -30.67 7.09 44.18
C GLU A 6 -29.49 7.79 44.91
N THR A 7 -28.76 8.58 44.11
CA THR A 7 -28.70 10.03 44.39
C THR A 7 -28.61 10.78 43.07
N LYS A 8 -29.70 11.41 42.63
CA LYS A 8 -29.67 12.39 41.55
C LYS A 8 -28.95 13.63 42.06
N VAL A 9 -27.64 13.69 41.85
CA VAL A 9 -26.90 14.94 41.96
C VAL A 9 -27.21 15.76 40.71
N ASN A 10 -27.99 16.82 40.90
CA ASN A 10 -28.28 17.81 39.86
C ASN A 10 -26.98 18.60 39.54
N LEU A 11 -26.14 18.07 38.65
CA LEU A 11 -25.03 18.80 38.03
C LEU A 11 -25.59 19.61 36.86
N GLY A 12 -26.41 20.60 37.18
CA GLY A 12 -27.00 21.53 36.22
C GLY A 12 -25.98 22.56 35.72
N ASN A 13 -25.97 22.75 34.41
CA ASN A 13 -25.37 23.84 33.62
C ASN A 13 -23.89 23.71 33.18
N GLY A 14 -22.94 23.32 34.02
CA GLY A 14 -21.51 23.31 33.61
C GLY A 14 -21.17 22.33 32.45
N LYS A 15 -21.69 21.10 32.49
CA LYS A 15 -21.40 20.07 31.47
C LYS A 15 -22.10 20.32 30.12
N LYS A 16 -23.24 21.02 30.11
CA LYS A 16 -23.97 21.34 28.87
C LYS A 16 -23.33 22.51 28.11
N GLU A 17 -22.82 23.50 28.82
CA GLU A 17 -22.11 24.63 28.22
C GLU A 17 -20.74 24.21 27.66
N GLU A 18 -20.00 23.35 28.35
CA GLU A 18 -18.75 22.76 27.83
C GLU A 18 -18.99 21.88 26.60
N SER A 19 -20.06 21.07 26.58
CA SER A 19 -20.45 20.27 25.40
C SER A 19 -20.86 21.16 24.21
N SER A 20 -21.65 22.22 24.46
CA SER A 20 -22.04 23.15 23.39
C SER A 20 -20.84 23.92 22.83
N TYR A 21 -19.88 24.28 23.68
CA TYR A 21 -18.67 24.98 23.28
C TYR A 21 -17.70 24.08 22.50
N SER A 22 -17.55 22.81 22.90
CA SER A 22 -16.75 21.83 22.15
C SER A 22 -17.39 21.51 20.79
N GLU A 23 -18.72 21.34 20.74
CA GLU A 23 -19.46 21.16 19.49
C GLU A 23 -19.31 22.35 18.53
N LYS A 24 -19.38 23.58 19.06
CA LYS A 24 -19.18 24.79 18.27
C LYS A 24 -17.75 24.91 17.73
N LYS A 25 -16.74 24.58 18.54
CA LYS A 25 -15.34 24.51 18.09
C LYS A 25 -15.15 23.47 16.99
N GLU A 26 -15.68 22.27 17.14
CA GLU A 26 -15.63 21.24 16.09
C GLU A 26 -16.30 21.73 14.79
N PHE A 27 -17.45 22.38 14.89
CA PHE A 27 -18.16 22.93 13.74
C PHE A 27 -17.32 24.00 13.03
N ASP A 28 -16.73 24.93 13.79
CA ASP A 28 -15.88 25.99 13.24
C ASP A 28 -14.62 25.42 12.55
N GLU A 29 -14.01 24.38 13.13
CA GLU A 29 -12.88 23.67 12.51
C GLU A 29 -13.29 22.97 11.21
N LYS A 30 -14.39 22.22 11.22
CA LYS A 30 -14.95 21.58 10.01
C LYS A 30 -15.29 22.60 8.93
N PHE A 31 -15.84 23.75 9.31
CA PHE A 31 -16.15 24.84 8.40
C PHE A 31 -14.88 25.44 7.78
N LYS A 32 -13.84 25.68 8.58
CA LYS A 32 -12.53 26.15 8.10
C LYS A 32 -11.90 25.17 7.12
N ILE A 33 -11.87 23.88 7.44
CA ILE A 33 -11.35 22.83 6.56
C ILE A 33 -12.14 22.81 5.25
N LYS A 34 -13.47 22.80 5.31
CA LYS A 34 -14.33 22.80 4.11
C LYS A 34 -14.08 24.03 3.24
N LYS A 35 -13.95 25.22 3.84
CA LYS A 35 -13.62 26.46 3.13
C LYS A 35 -12.26 26.36 2.44
N CYS A 36 -11.21 25.95 3.15
CA CYS A 36 -9.87 25.75 2.58
C CYS A 36 -9.88 24.73 1.44
N THR A 37 -10.54 23.59 1.61
CA THR A 37 -10.67 22.57 0.57
C THR A 37 -11.38 23.11 -0.67
N ASN A 38 -12.43 23.92 -0.51
CA ASN A 38 -13.12 24.54 -1.63
C ASN A 38 -12.24 25.53 -2.40
N GLU A 39 -11.50 26.39 -1.70
CA GLU A 39 -10.56 27.32 -2.34
C GLU A 39 -9.43 26.57 -3.05
N PHE A 40 -8.88 25.52 -2.43
CA PHE A 40 -7.86 24.68 -3.05
C PHE A 40 -8.39 23.99 -4.31
N ASN A 41 -9.61 23.46 -4.28
CA ASN A 41 -10.24 22.85 -5.45
C ASN A 41 -10.47 23.85 -6.58
N ARG A 42 -10.81 25.11 -6.28
CA ARG A 42 -10.91 26.17 -7.30
C ARG A 42 -9.55 26.46 -7.93
N PHE A 43 -8.51 26.59 -7.10
CA PHE A 43 -7.15 26.78 -7.57
C PHE A 43 -6.70 25.64 -8.49
N VAL A 44 -6.91 24.38 -8.07
CA VAL A 44 -6.57 23.19 -8.86
C VAL A 44 -7.30 23.18 -10.21
N LYS A 45 -8.59 23.53 -10.25
CA LYS A 45 -9.36 23.63 -11.50
C LYS A 45 -8.80 24.69 -12.44
N ALA A 46 -8.46 25.88 -11.92
CA ALA A 46 -7.85 26.94 -12.72
C ALA A 46 -6.49 26.51 -13.27
N LEU A 47 -5.67 25.84 -12.45
CA LEU A 47 -4.37 25.31 -12.86
C LEU A 47 -4.50 24.24 -13.96
N ALA A 48 -5.50 23.36 -13.87
CA ALA A 48 -5.76 22.36 -14.91
C ALA A 48 -6.10 23.02 -16.26
N LEU A 49 -6.94 24.08 -16.25
CA LEU A 49 -7.29 24.84 -17.45
C LEU A 49 -6.08 25.53 -18.08
N ILE A 50 -5.24 26.18 -17.26
CA ILE A 50 -4.08 26.93 -17.76
C ILE A 50 -2.98 25.98 -18.28
N SER A 51 -2.73 24.88 -17.55
CA SER A 51 -1.65 23.94 -17.89
C SER A 51 -2.00 22.98 -19.03
N GLY A 52 -3.29 22.82 -19.35
CA GLY A 52 -3.79 21.78 -20.25
C GLY A 52 -3.55 20.34 -19.73
N LYS A 53 -3.17 20.19 -18.46
CA LYS A 53 -2.90 18.88 -17.84
C LYS A 53 -4.10 18.40 -17.06
N ASN A 54 -4.34 17.09 -17.12
CA ASN A 54 -5.31 16.43 -16.25
C ASN A 54 -4.72 16.30 -14.85
N ILE A 55 -5.41 16.87 -13.86
CA ILE A 55 -5.06 16.71 -12.45
C ILE A 55 -5.94 15.59 -11.87
N GLU A 56 -5.28 14.57 -11.31
CA GLU A 56 -5.97 13.47 -10.66
C GLU A 56 -6.28 13.82 -9.21
N ILE A 57 -7.55 13.68 -8.83
CA ILE A 57 -8.01 13.81 -7.45
C ILE A 57 -8.16 12.39 -6.90
N PHE A 58 -7.57 12.13 -5.73
CA PHE A 58 -7.68 10.84 -5.06
C PHE A 58 -8.79 10.88 -4.00
N ASN A 59 -9.47 9.74 -3.79
CA ASN A 59 -10.44 9.58 -2.73
C ASN A 59 -9.87 8.66 -1.65
N SER A 60 -9.70 9.21 -0.46
CA SER A 60 -9.19 8.51 0.72
C SER A 60 -10.02 7.29 1.13
N ASP A 61 -11.30 7.21 0.75
CA ASP A 61 -12.16 6.06 1.04
C ASP A 61 -11.64 4.76 0.38
N PHE A 62 -10.86 4.88 -0.69
CA PHE A 62 -10.24 3.75 -1.40
C PHE A 62 -8.78 3.53 -1.00
N GLY A 63 -8.32 4.17 0.08
CA GLY A 63 -6.96 3.99 0.58
C GLY A 63 -6.79 2.78 1.49
N PHE A 64 -5.54 2.38 1.69
CA PHE A 64 -5.16 1.33 2.62
C PHE A 64 -3.82 1.66 3.29
N PHE A 65 -3.62 1.09 4.48
CA PHE A 65 -2.35 1.23 5.19
C PHE A 65 -1.35 0.15 4.77
N GLY A 66 -0.08 0.53 4.74
CA GLY A 66 1.05 -0.38 4.60
C GLY A 66 2.33 0.26 5.15
N ILE A 67 3.43 -0.49 5.14
CA ILE A 67 4.73 -0.06 5.62
C ILE A 67 5.71 0.02 4.46
N PHE A 68 6.33 1.17 4.28
CA PHE A 68 7.41 1.37 3.32
C PHE A 68 8.56 2.10 4.00
N GLN A 69 9.79 1.63 3.81
CA GLN A 69 10.99 2.23 4.42
C GLN A 69 10.85 2.50 5.92
N LYS A 70 10.25 1.55 6.67
CA LYS A 70 9.97 1.64 8.12
C LYS A 70 8.95 2.72 8.51
N LYS A 71 8.19 3.27 7.57
CA LYS A 71 7.11 4.24 7.83
C LYS A 71 5.75 3.65 7.51
N ASN A 72 4.77 3.93 8.36
CA ASN A 72 3.37 3.66 8.09
C ASN A 72 2.86 4.67 7.06
N LEU A 73 2.46 4.20 5.90
CA LEU A 73 1.92 5.01 4.83
C LEU A 73 0.43 4.73 4.66
N PHE A 74 -0.34 5.78 4.40
CA PHE A 74 -1.69 5.66 3.84
C PHE A 74 -1.58 5.80 2.31
N LEU A 75 -1.78 4.70 1.61
CA LEU A 75 -1.67 4.59 0.17
C LEU A 75 -3.05 4.74 -0.44
N THR A 76 -3.20 5.65 -1.40
CA THR A 76 -4.45 5.87 -2.10
C THR A 76 -4.28 5.63 -3.60
N PRO A 77 -5.11 4.78 -4.20
CA PRO A 77 -5.14 4.59 -5.65
C PRO A 77 -5.75 5.79 -6.35
N THR A 78 -5.22 6.10 -7.53
CA THR A 78 -5.70 7.16 -8.42
C THR A 78 -6.06 6.56 -9.78
N LYS A 79 -6.26 7.39 -10.82
CA LYS A 79 -6.57 6.87 -12.14
C LYS A 79 -5.36 6.14 -12.73
N ASN A 80 -4.14 6.61 -12.48
CA ASN A 80 -2.93 6.08 -13.11
C ASN A 80 -1.81 5.67 -12.14
N CYS A 81 -1.93 6.01 -10.85
CA CYS A 81 -0.89 5.77 -9.85
C CYS A 81 -1.46 5.26 -8.52
N LEU A 82 -0.66 4.49 -7.78
CA LEU A 82 -0.80 4.37 -6.33
C LEU A 82 0.07 5.44 -5.66
N VAL A 83 -0.49 6.24 -4.75
CA VAL A 83 0.24 7.38 -4.17
C VAL A 83 0.17 7.41 -2.64
N CYS A 84 1.21 7.96 -2.03
CA CYS A 84 1.20 8.51 -0.67
C CYS A 84 1.84 9.89 -0.75
N LEU A 85 1.05 10.95 -0.52
CA LEU A 85 1.48 12.35 -0.70
C LEU A 85 1.53 13.14 0.62
N SER A 86 1.12 12.52 1.73
CA SER A 86 1.07 13.16 3.06
C SER A 86 2.42 13.14 3.79
N ASP A 87 3.40 12.37 3.29
CA ASP A 87 4.69 12.16 3.95
C ASP A 87 5.81 13.00 3.32
N GLN A 88 6.86 13.27 4.11
CA GLN A 88 8.07 13.98 3.66
C GLN A 88 8.74 13.30 2.45
N ILE A 89 8.55 11.99 2.31
CA ILE A 89 9.02 11.20 1.17
C ILE A 89 7.76 10.71 0.44
N PRO A 90 7.30 11.43 -0.60
CA PRO A 90 6.14 11.00 -1.35
C PRO A 90 6.45 9.70 -2.09
N LEU A 91 5.51 8.76 -2.04
CA LEU A 91 5.58 7.53 -2.83
C LEU A 91 4.60 7.63 -3.99
N ILE A 92 5.07 7.43 -5.22
CA ILE A 92 4.25 7.44 -6.42
C ILE A 92 4.63 6.23 -7.26
N ILE A 93 3.68 5.32 -7.46
CA ILE A 93 3.85 4.09 -8.22
C ILE A 93 2.90 4.14 -9.43
N PRO A 94 3.38 4.55 -10.61
CA PRO A 94 2.56 4.56 -11.82
C PRO A 94 2.27 3.14 -12.31
N TYR A 95 0.99 2.82 -12.51
CA TYR A 95 0.58 1.46 -12.92
C TYR A 95 1.17 1.06 -14.28
N ALA A 96 1.34 2.03 -15.18
CA ALA A 96 1.90 1.80 -16.51
C ALA A 96 3.33 1.24 -16.50
N PHE A 97 4.08 1.43 -15.41
CA PHE A 97 5.44 0.93 -15.26
C PHE A 97 5.54 -0.38 -14.49
N ILE A 98 4.43 -0.88 -13.94
CA ILE A 98 4.42 -2.16 -13.22
C ILE A 98 4.43 -3.29 -14.25
N GLU A 99 5.34 -4.22 -14.04
CA GLU A 99 5.48 -5.46 -14.79
C GLU A 99 4.62 -6.56 -14.17
N ILE A 100 4.83 -6.83 -12.88
CA ILE A 100 4.04 -7.78 -12.09
C ILE A 100 3.76 -7.22 -10.69
N VAL A 101 2.71 -7.75 -10.06
CA VAL A 101 2.48 -7.64 -8.62
C VAL A 101 2.68 -9.01 -7.99
N TYR A 102 3.41 -9.07 -6.89
CA TYR A 102 3.58 -10.28 -6.09
C TYR A 102 3.05 -10.07 -4.67
N PHE A 103 2.21 -10.97 -4.21
CA PHE A 103 1.66 -10.99 -2.85
C PHE A 103 2.49 -11.97 -2.01
N GLU A 104 3.33 -11.46 -1.10
CA GLU A 104 4.10 -12.31 -0.20
C GLU A 104 3.35 -12.54 1.12
N ARG A 105 3.49 -13.74 1.68
CA ARG A 105 2.82 -14.16 2.91
C ARG A 105 1.29 -14.01 2.81
N LEU A 106 0.73 -14.19 1.63
CA LEU A 106 -0.72 -14.14 1.46
C LEU A 106 -1.31 -15.46 1.95
N SER A 107 -1.86 -15.45 3.17
CA SER A 107 -2.54 -16.59 3.75
C SER A 107 -3.77 -16.15 4.54
N PRO A 108 -4.88 -16.90 4.48
CA PRO A 108 -6.07 -16.58 5.27
C PRO A 108 -5.84 -16.67 6.78
N LEU A 109 -4.75 -17.30 7.22
CA LEU A 109 -4.38 -17.44 8.64
C LEU A 109 -3.65 -16.21 9.19
N VAL A 110 -3.10 -15.35 8.34
CA VAL A 110 -2.34 -14.17 8.75
C VAL A 110 -3.15 -12.89 8.51
N LYS A 111 -3.03 -11.94 9.45
CA LYS A 111 -3.77 -10.67 9.37
C LYS A 111 -3.25 -9.73 8.30
N ASN A 112 -1.97 -9.89 7.95
CA ASN A 112 -1.24 -9.00 7.05
C ASN A 112 -0.46 -9.80 6.03
N PHE A 113 -0.29 -9.22 4.85
CA PHE A 113 0.55 -9.72 3.76
C PHE A 113 1.45 -8.57 3.26
N ASP A 114 2.40 -8.87 2.38
CA ASP A 114 3.19 -7.83 1.71
C ASP A 114 2.86 -7.76 0.23
N LEU A 115 2.87 -6.54 -0.31
CA LEU A 115 2.77 -6.27 -1.73
C LEU A 115 4.14 -5.96 -2.29
N VAL A 116 4.49 -6.58 -3.40
CA VAL A 116 5.69 -6.24 -4.16
C VAL A 116 5.30 -5.83 -5.56
N PHE A 117 5.76 -4.66 -5.97
CA PHE A 117 5.65 -4.16 -7.33
C PHE A 117 7.00 -4.35 -8.01
N VAL A 118 7.06 -5.15 -9.08
CA VAL A 118 8.24 -5.23 -9.95
C VAL A 118 7.98 -4.34 -11.16
N PHE A 119 8.96 -3.56 -11.59
CA PHE A 119 8.80 -2.60 -12.68
C PHE A 119 9.32 -3.13 -14.02
N LYS A 120 8.74 -2.69 -15.13
CA LYS A 120 9.10 -3.12 -16.51
C LYS A 120 10.58 -2.92 -16.85
N ASN A 121 11.21 -1.92 -16.26
CA ASN A 121 12.62 -1.62 -16.46
C ASN A 121 13.56 -2.50 -15.61
N PHE A 122 13.06 -3.56 -14.95
CA PHE A 122 13.88 -4.41 -14.08
C PHE A 122 15.04 -5.10 -14.81
N LEU A 123 14.95 -5.29 -16.12
CA LEU A 123 16.00 -5.87 -16.96
C LEU A 123 17.08 -4.86 -17.39
N GLU A 124 16.77 -3.57 -17.33
CA GLU A 124 17.70 -2.54 -17.79
C GLU A 124 18.88 -2.38 -16.82
N LYS A 125 20.08 -2.74 -17.27
CA LYS A 125 21.32 -2.67 -16.48
C LYS A 125 21.79 -1.23 -16.19
N LYS A 126 21.36 -0.25 -17.00
CA LYS A 126 21.87 1.15 -16.99
C LYS A 126 20.81 2.21 -16.67
N THR A 127 19.75 1.85 -15.94
CA THR A 127 18.70 2.81 -15.59
C THR A 127 19.18 3.81 -14.53
N LYS A 128 18.87 5.09 -14.76
CA LYS A 128 19.03 6.15 -13.73
C LYS A 128 18.09 5.94 -12.53
N LYS A 129 16.95 5.26 -12.74
CA LYS A 129 16.05 4.82 -11.67
C LYS A 129 16.63 3.57 -11.00
N LYS A 130 17.05 3.71 -9.75
CA LYS A 130 17.67 2.62 -8.96
C LYS A 130 16.70 1.52 -8.57
N GLU A 131 15.42 1.84 -8.41
CA GLU A 131 14.43 0.89 -7.88
C GLU A 131 13.81 0.08 -9.01
N LYS A 132 14.15 -1.20 -9.07
CA LYS A 132 13.56 -2.20 -9.96
C LYS A 132 12.30 -2.85 -9.38
N TRP A 133 12.14 -2.73 -8.07
CA TRP A 133 11.01 -3.24 -7.31
C TRP A 133 10.78 -2.38 -6.07
N ILE A 134 9.56 -2.41 -5.54
CA ILE A 134 9.18 -1.79 -4.26
C ILE A 134 8.33 -2.79 -3.48
N ARG A 135 8.60 -2.94 -2.18
CA ARG A 135 7.77 -3.71 -1.25
C ARG A 135 7.02 -2.80 -0.30
N ILE A 136 5.71 -2.97 -0.22
CA ILE A 136 4.84 -2.40 0.81
C ILE A 136 4.49 -3.53 1.78
N SER A 137 5.04 -3.48 2.98
CA SER A 137 4.86 -4.54 3.98
C SER A 137 3.63 -4.32 4.85
N SER A 138 3.20 -5.37 5.54
CA SER A 138 2.17 -5.31 6.59
C SER A 138 0.84 -4.69 6.12
N VAL A 139 0.43 -5.01 4.90
CA VAL A 139 -0.87 -4.59 4.36
C VAL A 139 -1.95 -5.48 4.97
N TYR A 140 -2.98 -4.87 5.55
CA TYR A 140 -4.08 -5.63 6.15
C TYR A 140 -4.85 -6.44 5.11
N HIS A 141 -5.17 -7.70 5.43
CA HIS A 141 -5.91 -8.62 4.56
C HIS A 141 -7.26 -8.05 4.08
N LYS A 142 -7.93 -7.22 4.89
CA LYS A 142 -9.19 -6.55 4.51
C LYS A 142 -9.07 -5.68 3.24
N SER A 143 -7.85 -5.22 2.93
CA SER A 143 -7.58 -4.37 1.76
C SER A 143 -7.39 -5.19 0.48
N LEU A 144 -7.30 -6.52 0.55
CA LEU A 144 -6.99 -7.39 -0.59
C LEU A 144 -7.99 -7.24 -1.73
N SER A 145 -9.29 -7.22 -1.44
CA SER A 145 -10.34 -7.07 -2.46
C SER A 145 -10.24 -5.74 -3.20
N LEU A 146 -9.96 -4.67 -2.45
CA LEU A 146 -9.77 -3.32 -2.96
C LEU A 146 -8.53 -3.27 -3.87
N ILE A 147 -7.40 -3.80 -3.41
CA ILE A 147 -6.14 -3.84 -4.16
C ILE A 147 -6.31 -4.65 -5.46
N ASN A 148 -6.93 -5.83 -5.39
CA ASN A 148 -7.20 -6.67 -6.56
C ASN A 148 -8.09 -5.98 -7.59
N PHE A 149 -9.10 -5.22 -7.16
CA PHE A 149 -9.94 -4.44 -8.07
C PHE A 149 -9.12 -3.44 -8.88
N PHE A 150 -8.20 -2.70 -8.24
CA PHE A 150 -7.35 -1.74 -8.94
C PHE A 150 -6.34 -2.43 -9.86
N ILE A 151 -5.65 -3.47 -9.40
CA ILE A 151 -4.61 -4.12 -10.22
C ILE A 151 -5.22 -4.77 -11.47
N LYS A 152 -6.36 -5.44 -11.33
CA LYS A 152 -7.06 -6.07 -12.47
C LYS A 152 -7.46 -5.07 -13.55
N LYS A 153 -7.79 -3.83 -13.16
CA LYS A 153 -8.13 -2.76 -14.11
C LYS A 153 -6.99 -2.43 -15.08
N PHE A 154 -5.73 -2.64 -14.68
CA PHE A 154 -4.56 -2.34 -15.51
C PHE A 154 -3.97 -3.59 -16.21
N ILE A 155 -4.64 -4.74 -16.12
CA ILE A 155 -4.20 -6.00 -16.74
C ILE A 155 -2.76 -6.34 -16.30
N ILE A 156 -2.45 -6.08 -15.03
CA ILE A 156 -1.16 -6.43 -14.44
C ILE A 156 -1.27 -7.86 -13.93
N GLU A 157 -0.26 -8.68 -14.25
CA GLU A 157 -0.20 -10.05 -13.76
C GLU A 157 0.10 -10.08 -12.25
N CYS A 158 -0.66 -10.91 -11.54
CA CYS A 158 -0.51 -11.11 -10.11
C CYS A 158 -0.01 -12.53 -9.82
N PHE A 159 0.93 -12.62 -8.89
CA PHE A 159 1.41 -13.88 -8.34
C PHE A 159 1.35 -13.82 -6.82
N GLU A 160 1.26 -14.95 -6.17
CA GLU A 160 1.19 -15.05 -4.71
C GLU A 160 2.18 -16.09 -4.22
N GLY A 161 2.60 -15.90 -2.98
CA GLY A 161 3.65 -16.69 -2.35
C GLY A 161 3.55 -16.69 -0.84
N ASN A 162 4.03 -17.75 -0.23
CA ASN A 162 3.97 -17.92 1.22
C ASN A 162 5.16 -17.26 1.94
N LEU A 163 6.25 -17.00 1.21
CA LEU A 163 7.51 -16.49 1.76
C LEU A 163 7.85 -15.10 1.22
N ASN A 164 8.70 -14.38 1.95
CA ASN A 164 9.33 -13.17 1.43
C ASN A 164 10.53 -13.54 0.56
N LEU A 165 10.52 -13.11 -0.70
CA LEU A 165 11.63 -13.34 -1.62
C LEU A 165 12.76 -12.31 -1.41
N ASN A 166 13.99 -12.71 -1.72
CA ASN A 166 15.09 -11.76 -1.90
C ASN A 166 15.04 -11.20 -3.33
N TRP A 167 14.19 -10.19 -3.55
CA TRP A 167 13.96 -9.60 -4.88
C TRP A 167 15.21 -9.05 -5.54
N LYS A 168 16.19 -8.57 -4.77
CA LYS A 168 17.46 -8.13 -5.33
C LYS A 168 18.17 -9.29 -6.03
N PHE A 169 18.37 -10.39 -5.30
CA PHE A 169 19.04 -11.57 -5.83
C PHE A 169 18.22 -12.24 -6.94
N PHE A 170 16.91 -12.41 -6.73
CA PHE A 170 16.02 -13.02 -7.70
C PHE A 170 16.00 -12.28 -9.04
N LEU A 171 15.88 -10.96 -9.04
CA LEU A 171 15.91 -10.18 -10.27
C LEU A 171 17.30 -10.16 -10.92
N GLU A 172 18.38 -10.21 -10.13
CA GLU A 172 19.75 -10.35 -10.65
C GLU A 172 19.98 -11.71 -11.34
N GLU A 173 19.36 -12.79 -10.86
CA GLU A 173 19.38 -14.09 -11.54
C GLU A 173 18.58 -14.07 -12.83
N ILE A 174 17.36 -13.52 -12.82
CA ILE A 174 16.55 -13.39 -14.04
C ILE A 174 17.30 -12.59 -15.12
N GLN A 175 18.04 -11.55 -14.72
CA GLN A 175 18.85 -10.76 -15.65
C GLN A 175 19.98 -11.55 -16.33
N LYS A 176 20.40 -12.69 -15.78
CA LYS A 176 21.42 -13.58 -16.36
C LYS A 176 20.81 -14.65 -17.25
N GLU A 177 19.51 -14.89 -17.14
CA GLU A 177 18.81 -15.92 -17.90
C GLU A 177 18.41 -15.39 -19.29
N GLU A 178 19.21 -15.70 -20.32
CA GLU A 178 18.98 -15.25 -21.70
C GLU A 178 17.63 -15.72 -22.26
N THR A 179 17.20 -16.92 -21.85
CA THR A 179 15.92 -17.53 -22.25
C THR A 179 14.69 -16.80 -21.71
N PHE A 180 14.85 -15.92 -20.70
CA PHE A 180 13.76 -15.08 -20.20
C PHE A 180 13.21 -14.14 -21.29
N TYR A 181 14.05 -13.73 -22.25
CA TYR A 181 13.67 -12.84 -23.34
C TYR A 181 13.05 -13.56 -24.54
N GLU A 182 13.26 -14.87 -24.66
CA GLU A 182 12.91 -15.65 -25.85
C GLU A 182 11.52 -16.30 -25.76
N LYS A 183 11.01 -16.52 -24.55
CA LYS A 183 9.70 -17.12 -24.30
C LYS A 183 8.77 -16.11 -23.61
N PRO A 184 7.45 -16.18 -23.83
CA PRO A 184 6.52 -15.32 -23.10
C PRO A 184 6.70 -15.50 -21.59
N LYS A 185 7.24 -14.45 -20.96
CA LYS A 185 7.36 -14.15 -19.51
C LYS A 185 6.75 -15.20 -18.59
N ASN A 186 7.46 -16.29 -18.32
CA ASN A 186 6.95 -17.36 -17.46
C ASN A 186 7.27 -17.11 -15.98
N TRP A 187 6.83 -15.95 -15.49
CA TRP A 187 6.96 -15.54 -14.08
C TRP A 187 6.47 -16.65 -13.14
N LYS A 188 5.39 -17.36 -13.50
CA LYS A 188 4.85 -18.46 -12.71
C LYS A 188 5.88 -19.55 -12.44
N ILE A 189 6.53 -20.08 -13.48
CA ILE A 189 7.52 -21.16 -13.32
C ILE A 189 8.71 -20.69 -12.48
N LEU A 190 9.21 -19.49 -12.72
CA LEU A 190 10.37 -18.94 -11.99
C LEU A 190 10.07 -18.72 -10.51
N LEU A 191 8.87 -18.22 -10.21
CA LEU A 191 8.44 -17.97 -8.84
C LEU A 191 8.19 -19.29 -8.10
N THR A 192 7.49 -20.26 -8.71
CA THR A 192 7.27 -21.59 -8.11
C THR A 192 8.60 -22.30 -7.81
N ASN A 193 9.50 -22.37 -8.78
CA ASN A 193 10.80 -23.03 -8.57
C ASN A 193 11.58 -22.38 -7.41
N LYS A 194 11.59 -21.05 -7.31
CA LYS A 194 12.33 -20.35 -6.25
C LYS A 194 11.69 -20.47 -4.89
N GLU A 195 10.36 -20.51 -4.78
CA GLU A 195 9.71 -20.79 -3.51
C GLU A 195 10.06 -22.20 -3.01
N ASP A 196 10.05 -23.20 -3.89
CA ASP A 196 10.44 -24.57 -3.56
C ASP A 196 11.90 -24.61 -3.06
N TYR A 197 12.84 -24.01 -3.81
CA TYR A 197 14.24 -23.92 -3.38
C TYR A 197 14.42 -23.20 -2.02
N MET A 198 13.68 -22.14 -1.75
CA MET A 198 13.79 -21.41 -0.48
C MET A 198 13.12 -22.18 0.66
N SER A 199 12.06 -22.92 0.39
CA SER A 199 11.39 -23.79 1.37
C SER A 199 12.29 -24.96 1.77
N GLU A 200 12.92 -25.63 0.80
CA GLU A 200 13.85 -26.75 1.02
C GLU A 200 15.09 -26.29 1.78
N ASN A 201 15.68 -25.15 1.40
CA ASN A 201 16.85 -24.60 2.09
C ASN A 201 16.52 -24.05 3.49
N SER A 202 15.31 -23.54 3.73
CA SER A 202 14.90 -23.15 5.08
C SER A 202 14.85 -24.36 6.03
N SER A 203 14.44 -25.53 5.53
CA SER A 203 14.41 -26.77 6.29
C SER A 203 15.80 -27.34 6.60
N ILE A 204 16.80 -27.01 5.77
CA ILE A 204 18.22 -27.37 5.98
C ILE A 204 18.86 -26.46 7.03
N PHE A 205 18.50 -25.17 7.04
CA PHE A 205 19.00 -24.20 8.04
C PHE A 205 18.46 -24.50 9.45
N ASP A 206 17.19 -24.94 9.56
CA ASP A 206 16.59 -25.37 10.83
C ASP A 206 17.21 -26.67 11.40
N ARG A 207 17.84 -27.50 10.57
CA ARG A 207 18.57 -28.69 11.02
C ARG A 207 20.00 -28.40 11.45
N THR A 208 20.62 -27.32 10.96
CA THR A 208 22.01 -26.98 11.29
C THR A 208 22.16 -26.20 12.60
N PHE A 209 21.08 -25.64 13.15
CA PHE A 209 21.08 -24.94 14.45
C PHE A 209 20.67 -25.80 15.66
N LYS A 210 20.52 -27.13 15.49
CA LYS A 210 20.20 -28.07 16.60
C LYS A 210 21.34 -29.01 16.99
N LEU A 211 22.56 -28.75 16.54
CA LEU A 211 23.74 -29.47 17.00
C LEU A 211 24.81 -28.46 17.45
N GLU A 212 24.70 -28.05 18.71
CA GLU A 212 25.78 -27.94 19.71
C GLU A 212 25.19 -27.52 21.07
#